data_AF-A0A258D4H0-F1
#
_entry.id   AF-A0A258D4H0-F1
#
_cell.length_a   1.000
_cell.length_b   1.000
_cell.length_c   1.000
_cell.angle_alpha   90.00
_cell.angle_beta   90.00
_cell.angle_gamma   90.00
#
_symmetry.space_group_name_H-M   'P 1'
#
loop_
_entity.id
_entity.type
_entity.pdbx_description
1 polymer ?
#
loop_
_entity_poly.entity_id
_entity_poly.type
_entity_poly.pdbx_seq_one_letter_code
_entity_poly.pdbx_strand_id
1 'polypeptide(L)'
;MNTQVELLWLEGQIERWIRFGAQAGERIIDRRRRLVEFRPGAVFALVRWRSGDYGTVESRIAILRAVSPGEGFTTYPYVAPGAEILLNLNGWSKVQAVLAALDAVEGLGLRAQDVAPDHWRHVGARLGVGLSPRVYDRARHRAWLLRRRLGR
;
A
#
# COMPACT_ATOMS: atom_id res chain seq x y z
N MET A 1 2.02 -19.09 4.42
CA MET A 1 2.91 -18.47 3.43
C MET A 1 2.81 -16.97 3.58
N ASN A 2 3.92 -16.26 3.69
CA ASN A 2 3.94 -14.79 3.76
C ASN A 2 3.93 -14.20 2.35
N THR A 3 3.37 -13.00 2.21
CA THR A 3 3.56 -12.21 0.98
C THR A 3 4.94 -11.57 1.05
N GLN A 4 5.72 -11.75 -0.02
CA GLN A 4 7.07 -11.22 -0.18
C GLN A 4 7.06 -10.04 -1.13
N VAL A 5 7.79 -8.98 -0.79
CA VAL A 5 7.90 -7.76 -1.61
C VAL A 5 9.36 -7.44 -1.87
N GLU A 6 9.74 -7.37 -3.14
CA GLU A 6 11.10 -7.00 -3.54
C GLU A 6 11.23 -5.47 -3.66
N LEU A 7 12.15 -4.93 -2.87
CA LEU A 7 12.51 -3.52 -2.84
C LEU A 7 13.85 -3.31 -3.56
N LEU A 8 14.01 -2.14 -4.16
CA LEU A 8 15.20 -1.75 -4.91
C LEU A 8 15.48 -0.27 -4.71
N TRP A 9 16.73 0.05 -4.49
CA TRP A 9 17.26 1.40 -4.47
C TRP A 9 18.38 1.54 -5.50
N LEU A 10 18.11 2.26 -6.58
CA LEU A 10 19.07 2.75 -7.55
C LEU A 10 18.99 4.27 -7.52
N GLU A 11 20.00 4.87 -6.89
CA GLU A 11 20.08 6.31 -6.70
C GLU A 11 19.84 7.08 -8.00
N GLY A 12 18.88 8.01 -7.95
CA GLY A 12 18.50 8.84 -9.09
C GLY A 12 17.78 8.12 -10.24
N GLN A 13 17.55 6.80 -10.16
CA GLN A 13 16.96 6.00 -11.23
C GLN A 13 15.69 5.27 -10.83
N ILE A 14 15.74 4.43 -9.79
CA ILE A 14 14.62 3.58 -9.37
C ILE A 14 14.57 3.51 -7.86
N GLU A 15 13.40 3.78 -7.31
CA GLU A 15 13.14 3.63 -5.89
C GLU A 15 11.88 2.81 -5.69
N ARG A 16 12.00 1.71 -4.95
CA ARG A 16 10.88 0.87 -4.51
C ARG A 16 10.96 0.74 -3.00
N TRP A 17 9.96 1.26 -2.28
CA TRP A 17 9.94 1.24 -0.82
C TRP A 17 8.53 1.05 -0.27
N ILE A 18 8.47 0.69 1.01
CA ILE A 18 7.23 0.54 1.76
C ILE A 18 6.93 1.86 2.50
N ARG A 19 5.78 2.50 2.22
CA ARG A 19 5.35 3.71 2.94
C ARG A 19 4.76 3.39 4.33
N PHE A 20 4.07 2.26 4.45
CA PHE A 20 3.60 1.71 5.73
C PHE A 20 3.35 0.21 5.61
N GLY A 21 3.27 -0.48 6.74
CA GLY A 21 2.95 -1.91 6.83
C GLY A 21 3.79 -2.61 7.89
N ALA A 22 3.18 -3.52 8.65
CA ALA A 22 3.88 -4.27 9.67
C ALA A 22 4.69 -5.42 9.04
N GLN A 23 6.00 -5.19 8.82
CA GLN A 23 6.91 -6.19 8.29
C GLN A 23 7.06 -7.36 9.27
N ALA A 24 6.96 -8.57 8.74
CA ALA A 24 7.10 -9.84 9.47
C ALA A 24 8.54 -10.37 9.44
N GLY A 25 9.31 -9.96 8.44
CA GLY A 25 10.69 -10.35 8.22
C GLY A 25 11.31 -9.53 7.10
N GLU A 26 12.63 -9.56 7.03
CA GLU A 26 13.42 -8.91 5.98
C GLU A 26 14.61 -9.81 5.62
N ARG A 27 14.96 -9.85 4.34
CA ARG A 27 16.15 -10.51 3.81
C ARG A 27 16.86 -9.60 2.83
N ILE A 28 18.09 -9.24 3.15
CA ILE A 28 18.95 -8.48 2.25
C ILE A 28 19.43 -9.42 1.14
N ILE A 29 19.25 -9.02 -0.12
CA ILE A 29 19.72 -9.78 -1.28
C ILE A 29 21.09 -9.25 -1.72
N ASP A 30 21.21 -7.93 -1.82
CA ASP A 30 22.48 -7.23 -2.05
C ASP A 30 22.37 -5.79 -1.52
N ARG A 31 23.38 -4.96 -1.80
CA ARG A 31 23.44 -3.56 -1.35
C ARG A 31 22.23 -2.71 -1.78
N ARG A 32 21.57 -3.07 -2.88
CA ARG A 32 20.50 -2.29 -3.52
C ARG A 32 19.14 -2.98 -3.42
N ARG A 33 19.11 -4.29 -3.22
CA ARG A 33 17.90 -5.12 -3.20
C ARG A 33 17.69 -5.78 -1.85
N ARG A 34 16.45 -5.71 -1.38
CA ARG A 34 16.00 -6.42 -0.18
C ARG A 34 14.60 -6.95 -0.39
N LEU A 35 14.28 -8.03 0.30
CA LEU A 35 12.97 -8.64 0.31
C LEU A 35 12.37 -8.41 1.69
N VAL A 36 11.15 -7.88 1.75
CA VAL A 36 10.39 -7.74 3.00
C VAL A 36 9.18 -8.66 2.96
N GLU A 37 8.78 -9.15 4.12
CA GLU A 37 7.68 -10.09 4.24
C GLU A 37 6.51 -9.50 5.02
N PHE A 38 5.30 -9.89 4.65
CA PHE A 38 4.05 -9.51 5.32
C PHE A 38 3.24 -10.75 5.65
N ARG A 39 2.73 -10.82 6.90
CA ARG A 39 1.83 -11.89 7.32
C ARG A 39 0.51 -11.82 6.54
N PRO A 40 -0.19 -12.94 6.33
CA PRO A 40 -1.54 -12.93 5.77
C PRO A 40 -2.46 -11.92 6.47
N GLY A 41 -3.22 -11.18 5.67
CA GLY A 41 -4.12 -10.11 6.14
C GLY A 41 -3.44 -8.77 6.43
N ALA A 42 -2.11 -8.68 6.44
CA ALA A 42 -1.42 -7.41 6.64
C ALA A 42 -1.66 -6.46 5.46
N VAL A 43 -2.01 -5.21 5.77
CA VAL A 43 -2.15 -4.13 4.78
C VAL A 43 -0.86 -3.31 4.75
N PHE A 44 -0.34 -3.04 3.55
CA PHE A 44 0.89 -2.30 3.34
C PHE A 44 0.81 -1.43 2.08
N ALA A 45 1.61 -0.36 2.03
CA ALA A 45 1.73 0.49 0.85
C ALA A 45 3.10 0.35 0.20
N LEU A 46 3.11 -0.05 -1.07
CA LEU A 46 4.29 -0.11 -1.92
C LEU A 46 4.31 1.11 -2.85
N VAL A 47 5.36 1.91 -2.73
CA VAL A 47 5.62 3.05 -3.62
C VAL A 47 6.71 2.65 -4.61
N ARG A 48 6.51 3.03 -5.86
CA ARG A 48 7.47 2.85 -6.95
C ARG A 48 7.68 4.20 -7.62
N TRP A 49 8.94 4.63 -7.65
CA TRP A 49 9.37 5.78 -8.40
C TRP A 49 10.46 5.36 -9.39
N ARG A 50 10.45 5.96 -10.58
CA ARG A 50 11.50 5.79 -11.58
C ARG A 50 11.67 7.08 -12.36
N SER A 51 12.92 7.52 -12.54
CA SER A 51 13.26 8.49 -13.57
C SER A 51 13.46 7.79 -14.91
N GLY A 52 12.95 8.39 -15.98
CA GLY A 52 13.15 7.94 -17.36
C GLY A 52 14.15 8.84 -18.09
N ASP A 53 14.77 8.29 -19.12
CA ASP A 53 15.88 8.91 -19.86
C ASP A 53 15.48 10.18 -20.64
N TYR A 54 14.17 10.42 -20.81
CA TYR A 54 13.59 11.57 -21.53
C TYR A 54 12.76 12.49 -20.62
N GLY A 55 13.10 12.58 -19.33
CA GLY A 55 12.37 13.43 -18.36
C GLY A 55 11.01 12.89 -17.93
N THR A 56 10.65 11.66 -18.34
CA THR A 56 9.41 11.01 -17.89
C THR A 56 9.63 10.39 -16.52
N VAL A 57 8.90 10.85 -15.50
CA VAL A 57 8.92 10.27 -14.17
C VAL A 57 7.73 9.32 -14.00
N GLU A 58 8.00 8.04 -13.74
CA GLU A 58 6.97 7.11 -13.29
C GLU A 58 6.84 7.23 -11.77
N SER A 59 5.68 7.66 -11.28
CA SER A 59 5.31 7.59 -9.87
C SER A 59 4.09 6.70 -9.71
N ARG A 60 4.16 5.73 -8.82
CA ARG A 60 3.07 4.79 -8.56
C ARG A 60 2.99 4.46 -7.08
N ILE A 61 1.77 4.35 -6.57
CA ILE A 61 1.49 3.86 -5.22
C ILE A 61 0.41 2.80 -5.28
N ALA A 62 0.62 1.70 -4.57
CA ALA A 62 -0.39 0.69 -4.34
C ALA A 62 -0.52 0.39 -2.86
N ILE A 63 -1.77 0.26 -2.40
CA ILE A 63 -2.10 -0.26 -1.07
C ILE A 63 -2.63 -1.67 -1.29
N LEU A 64 -1.98 -2.63 -0.65
CA LEU A 64 -2.16 -4.06 -0.87
C LEU A 64 -2.46 -4.76 0.44
N ARG A 65 -3.25 -5.83 0.39
CA ARG A 65 -3.40 -6.78 1.51
C ARG A 65 -2.73 -8.10 1.15
N ALA A 66 -1.83 -8.56 2.02
CA ALA A 66 -1.21 -9.87 1.93
C ALA A 66 -2.28 -10.97 2.00
N VAL A 67 -2.25 -11.90 1.06
CA VAL A 67 -3.25 -12.97 0.95
C VAL A 67 -2.90 -14.17 1.83
N SER A 68 -3.93 -14.91 2.24
CA SER A 68 -3.78 -16.18 2.96
C SER A 68 -3.48 -17.32 1.97
N PRO A 69 -2.82 -18.41 2.42
CA PRO A 69 -2.72 -19.62 1.59
C PRO A 69 -4.10 -20.11 1.13
N GLY A 70 -4.24 -20.39 -0.16
CA GLY A 70 -5.52 -20.82 -0.76
C GLY A 70 -6.51 -19.70 -1.06
N GLU A 71 -6.24 -18.46 -0.64
CA GLU A 71 -7.04 -17.29 -0.99
C GLU A 71 -6.72 -16.83 -2.42
N GLY A 72 -7.74 -16.39 -3.17
CA GLY A 72 -7.55 -15.79 -4.49
C GLY A 72 -6.72 -14.51 -4.40
N PHE A 73 -5.84 -14.29 -5.38
CA PHE A 73 -4.95 -13.12 -5.40
C PHE A 73 -4.81 -12.56 -6.81
N THR A 74 -4.43 -11.29 -6.88
CA THR A 74 -3.99 -10.65 -8.12
C THR A 74 -2.47 -10.54 -8.10
N THR A 75 -1.82 -10.84 -9.21
CA THR A 75 -0.38 -10.60 -9.35
C THR A 75 -0.12 -9.11 -9.37
N TYR A 76 0.89 -8.66 -8.62
CA TYR A 76 1.33 -7.27 -8.63
C TYR A 76 2.86 -7.24 -8.77
N PRO A 77 3.43 -6.34 -9.59
CA PRO A 77 4.87 -6.33 -9.81
C PRO A 77 5.65 -6.26 -8.50
N TYR A 78 6.66 -7.12 -8.38
CA TYR A 78 7.54 -7.24 -7.21
C TYR A 78 6.87 -7.78 -5.94
N VAL A 79 5.67 -8.35 -6.05
CA VAL A 79 4.92 -8.93 -4.93
C VAL A 79 4.60 -10.39 -5.23
N ALA A 80 5.13 -11.30 -4.42
CA ALA A 80 4.93 -12.74 -4.56
C ALA A 80 4.16 -13.30 -3.35
N PRO A 81 3.18 -14.21 -3.54
CA PRO A 81 2.67 -14.71 -4.82
C PRO A 81 1.81 -13.67 -5.57
N GLY A 82 1.40 -12.63 -4.85
CA GLY A 82 0.47 -11.60 -5.27
C GLY A 82 -0.15 -10.97 -4.02
N ALA A 83 -1.20 -10.18 -4.21
CA ALA A 83 -1.93 -9.54 -3.14
C ALA A 83 -3.37 -9.27 -3.56
N GLU A 84 -4.22 -8.95 -2.59
CA GLU A 84 -5.44 -8.20 -2.89
C GLU A 84 -5.08 -6.72 -3.07
N ILE A 85 -5.52 -6.15 -4.19
CA ILE A 85 -5.28 -4.74 -4.51
C ILE A 85 -6.40 -3.89 -3.90
N LEU A 86 -6.08 -3.06 -2.89
CA LEU A 86 -7.03 -2.12 -2.31
C LEU A 86 -7.03 -0.79 -3.05
N LEU A 87 -5.85 -0.34 -3.49
CA LEU A 87 -5.67 0.87 -4.29
C LEU A 87 -4.46 0.67 -5.19
N ASN A 88 -4.52 1.17 -6.43
CA ASN A 88 -3.39 1.17 -7.35
C ASN A 88 -3.48 2.37 -8.30
N LEU A 89 -2.67 3.41 -8.07
CA LEU A 89 -2.70 4.66 -8.84
C LEU A 89 -1.30 5.04 -9.31
N ASN A 90 -1.25 5.67 -10.48
CA ASN A 90 -0.04 6.22 -11.08
C ASN A 90 -0.18 7.73 -11.32
N GLY A 91 0.95 8.39 -11.56
CA GLY A 91 1.03 9.84 -11.77
C GLY A 91 1.25 10.58 -10.46
N TRP A 92 2.15 11.57 -10.50
CA TRP A 92 2.61 12.30 -9.32
C TRP A 92 1.47 12.93 -8.51
N SER A 93 0.53 13.61 -9.16
CA SER A 93 -0.61 14.26 -8.49
C SER A 93 -1.49 13.28 -7.72
N LYS A 94 -1.76 12.09 -8.30
CA LYS A 94 -2.53 11.03 -7.64
C LYS A 94 -1.75 10.40 -6.50
N VAL A 95 -0.44 10.16 -6.68
CA VAL A 95 0.43 9.65 -5.61
C VAL A 95 0.45 10.62 -4.43
N GLN A 96 0.63 11.92 -4.68
CA GLN A 96 0.57 12.95 -3.64
C GLN A 96 -0.78 12.97 -2.93
N ALA A 97 -1.89 12.86 -3.66
CA ALA A 97 -3.22 12.81 -3.05
C ALA A 97 -3.43 11.57 -2.17
N VAL A 98 -2.85 10.42 -2.53
CA VAL A 98 -2.86 9.22 -1.67
C VAL A 98 -1.99 9.45 -0.43
N LEU A 99 -0.79 10.01 -0.58
CA LEU A 99 0.08 10.34 0.55
C LEU A 99 -0.62 11.30 1.53
N ALA A 100 -1.27 12.35 1.03
CA ALA A 100 -2.04 13.27 1.86
C ALA A 100 -3.21 12.57 2.60
N ALA A 101 -3.87 11.61 1.96
CA ALA A 101 -4.90 10.80 2.62
C ALA A 101 -4.32 9.90 3.72
N LEU A 102 -3.10 9.36 3.54
CA LEU A 102 -2.38 8.62 4.57
C LEU A 102 -2.02 9.53 5.74
N ASP A 103 -1.46 10.70 5.47
CA ASP A 103 -1.07 11.67 6.49
C ASP A 103 -2.29 12.16 7.30
N ALA A 104 -3.44 12.34 6.65
CA ALA A 104 -4.70 12.69 7.31
C ALA A 104 -5.18 11.60 8.29
N VAL A 105 -5.02 10.32 7.94
CA VAL A 105 -5.30 9.20 8.85
C VAL A 105 -4.31 9.18 10.01
N GLU A 106 -3.02 9.32 9.72
CA GLU A 106 -1.95 9.30 10.73
C GLU A 106 -2.09 10.48 11.71
N GLY A 107 -2.53 11.65 11.24
CA GLY A 107 -2.87 12.82 12.06
C GLY A 107 -4.00 12.58 13.07
N LEU A 108 -4.82 11.56 12.90
CA LEU A 108 -5.83 11.14 13.89
C LEU A 108 -5.24 10.24 14.99
N GLY A 109 -3.94 9.91 14.92
CA GLY A 109 -3.27 8.94 15.78
C GLY A 109 -3.54 7.49 15.39
N LEU A 110 -4.01 7.25 14.17
CA LEU A 110 -4.31 5.92 13.65
C LEU A 110 -3.18 5.45 12.75
N ARG A 111 -2.84 4.16 12.80
CA ARG A 111 -1.87 3.59 11.86
C ARG A 111 -2.58 3.26 10.55
N ALA A 112 -2.00 3.64 9.41
CA ALA A 112 -2.61 3.38 8.11
C ALA A 112 -2.86 1.88 7.83
N GLN A 113 -1.98 0.98 8.33
CA GLN A 113 -2.17 -0.47 8.24
C GLN A 113 -3.38 -1.00 9.02
N ASP A 114 -3.86 -0.25 10.02
CA ASP A 114 -4.98 -0.64 10.87
C ASP A 114 -6.30 -0.02 10.40
N VAL A 115 -6.30 0.74 9.30
CA VAL A 115 -7.51 1.31 8.71
C VAL A 115 -8.27 0.25 7.91
N ALA A 116 -9.60 0.37 7.92
CA ALA A 116 -10.51 -0.46 7.15
C ALA A 116 -10.08 -0.58 5.67
N PRO A 117 -9.87 -1.79 5.12
CA PRO A 117 -9.48 -1.97 3.72
C PRO A 117 -10.42 -1.26 2.71
N ASP A 118 -11.72 -1.21 2.99
CA ASP A 118 -12.71 -0.50 2.16
C ASP A 118 -12.49 1.01 2.09
N HIS A 119 -11.87 1.60 3.11
CA HIS A 119 -11.49 3.01 3.05
C HIS A 119 -10.45 3.23 1.95
N TRP A 120 -9.42 2.38 1.85
CA TRP A 120 -8.41 2.49 0.80
C TRP A 120 -8.99 2.27 -0.60
N ARG A 121 -9.91 1.31 -0.75
CA ARG A 121 -10.68 1.13 -2.00
C ARG A 121 -11.45 2.39 -2.38
N HIS A 122 -12.12 3.01 -1.40
CA HIS A 122 -12.87 4.24 -1.62
C HIS A 122 -11.97 5.42 -2.00
N VAL A 123 -10.82 5.59 -1.34
CA VAL A 123 -9.81 6.60 -1.71
C VAL A 123 -9.37 6.38 -3.16
N GLY A 124 -9.04 5.14 -3.53
CA GLY A 124 -8.57 4.79 -4.87
C GLY A 124 -9.63 5.06 -5.94
N ALA A 125 -10.88 4.65 -5.70
CA ALA A 125 -11.99 4.89 -6.62
C ALA A 125 -12.22 6.38 -6.87
N ARG A 126 -12.18 7.22 -5.82
CA ARG A 126 -12.42 8.67 -5.95
C ARG A 126 -11.28 9.38 -6.67
N LEU A 127 -10.04 9.14 -6.27
CA LEU A 127 -8.88 9.73 -6.93
C LEU A 127 -8.73 9.24 -8.37
N GLY A 128 -9.14 8.00 -8.66
CA GLY A 128 -9.16 7.44 -10.01
C GLY A 128 -9.97 8.28 -10.98
N VAL A 129 -11.10 8.83 -10.52
CA VAL A 129 -12.02 9.69 -11.30
C VAL A 129 -11.86 11.19 -11.01
N GLY A 130 -10.77 11.61 -10.36
CA GLY A 130 -10.48 13.02 -10.09
C GLY A 130 -11.26 13.67 -8.96
N LEU A 131 -11.89 12.89 -8.08
CA LEU A 131 -12.64 13.38 -6.92
C LEU A 131 -11.81 13.31 -5.64
N SER A 132 -11.96 14.32 -4.77
CA SER A 132 -11.31 14.35 -3.45
C SER A 132 -11.80 13.21 -2.55
N PRO A 133 -10.92 12.44 -1.86
CA PRO A 133 -11.32 11.36 -0.96
C PRO A 133 -12.23 11.85 0.18
N ARG A 134 -13.10 10.98 0.68
CA ARG A 134 -13.85 11.28 1.91
C ARG A 134 -12.93 11.11 3.11
N VAL A 135 -13.09 11.99 4.09
CA VAL A 135 -12.35 11.97 5.35
C VAL A 135 -12.60 10.63 6.06
N TYR A 136 -11.53 10.05 6.60
CA TYR A 136 -11.62 8.96 7.56
C TYR A 136 -11.75 9.56 8.95
N ASP A 137 -12.69 9.08 9.77
CA ASP A 137 -12.87 9.59 11.12
C ASP A 137 -12.80 8.46 12.17
N ARG A 138 -12.68 8.85 13.43
CA ARG A 138 -12.58 7.91 14.55
C ARG A 138 -13.85 7.11 14.77
N ALA A 139 -15.03 7.64 14.45
CA ALA A 139 -16.30 6.94 14.61
C ALA A 139 -16.39 5.78 13.60
N ARG A 140 -16.01 6.03 12.34
CA ARG A 140 -15.89 5.03 11.29
C ARG A 140 -14.85 3.97 11.64
N HIS A 141 -13.72 4.37 12.22
CA HIS A 141 -12.70 3.43 12.68
C HIS A 141 -13.24 2.48 13.77
N ARG A 142 -13.90 3.03 14.79
CA ARG A 142 -14.54 2.22 15.85
C ARG A 142 -15.60 1.29 15.30
N ALA A 143 -16.48 1.78 14.41
CA ALA A 143 -17.51 0.96 13.79
C ALA A 143 -16.91 -0.21 12.97
N TRP A 144 -15.80 0.02 12.28
CA TRP A 144 -15.08 -1.05 11.58
C TRP A 144 -14.48 -2.07 12.55
N LEU A 145 -13.82 -1.62 13.64
CA LEU A 145 -13.28 -2.54 14.65
C LEU A 145 -14.37 -3.43 15.28
N LEU A 146 -15.56 -2.88 15.53
CA LEU A 146 -16.70 -3.64 16.03
C LEU A 146 -17.16 -4.71 15.04
N ARG A 147 -17.35 -4.36 13.76
CA ARG A 147 -17.73 -5.32 12.71
C ARG A 147 -16.70 -6.44 12.55
N ARG A 148 -15.41 -6.10 12.61
CA ARG A 148 -14.30 -7.08 12.52
C ARG A 148 -14.30 -8.07 13.69
N ARG A 149 -14.75 -7.66 14.89
CA ARG A 149 -14.89 -8.57 16.04
C ARG A 149 -16.07 -9.52 15.90
N LEU A 150 -17.15 -9.08 15.24
CA LEU A 150 -18.38 -9.85 15.05
C LEU A 150 -18.30 -10.84 13.87
N GLY A 151 -17.50 -10.54 12.85
CA GLY A 151 -17.32 -11.40 11.67
C GLY A 151 -16.20 -12.43 11.80
N ARG A 152 -15.85 -12.84 13.03
CA ARG A 152 -14.85 -13.86 13.34
C ARG A 152 -15.56 -15.10 13.88
#